data_AF-T1EJI7-F1
#
_entry.id   AF-T1EJI7-F1
#
_cell.length_a   1.000
_cell.length_b   1.000
_cell.length_c   1.000
_cell.angle_alpha   90.00
_cell.angle_beta   90.00
_cell.angle_gamma   90.00
#
_symmetry.space_group_name_H-M   'P 1'
#
loop_
_entity.id
_entity.type
_entity.pdbx_description
1 polymer ?
#
loop_
_entity_poly.entity_id
_entity_poly.type
_entity_poly.pdbx_seq_one_letter_code
_entity_poly.pdbx_strand_id
1 'polypeptide(L)'
;LVSRCPNILTDDWPVTKYKINYAYYEMGINMRLLSRSKLLKYPIRKILTRHKMLERSGLYKKPDPELIQHIGSDDANPLIKNIFESSDTIFIKNVAKLSFQEFEAFQLLIENEISEEADELDDENSEDSDDDD
;
A
#
# COMPACT_ATOMS: atom_id res chain seq x y z
N LEU A 1 17.45 0.84 -4.16
CA LEU A 1 16.12 0.59 -4.78
C LEU A 1 16.18 -0.51 -5.85
N VAL A 2 16.83 -0.31 -7.00
CA VAL A 2 16.86 -1.30 -8.10
C VAL A 2 17.35 -2.69 -7.67
N SER A 3 18.36 -2.78 -6.81
CA SER A 3 18.85 -4.08 -6.30
C SER A 3 17.84 -4.86 -5.45
N ARG A 4 16.82 -4.20 -4.90
CA ARG A 4 15.80 -4.80 -4.01
C ARG A 4 14.46 -5.00 -4.71
N CYS A 5 14.13 -4.09 -5.63
CA CYS A 5 12.92 -4.07 -6.44
C CYS A 5 13.30 -3.94 -7.92
N PRO A 6 13.89 -4.96 -8.54
CA PRO A 6 14.34 -4.88 -9.94
C PRO A 6 13.17 -4.70 -10.92
N ASN A 7 11.96 -5.12 -10.53
CA ASN A 7 10.72 -4.95 -11.29
C ASN A 7 10.39 -3.49 -11.60
N ILE A 8 10.91 -2.51 -10.83
CA ILE A 8 10.72 -1.08 -11.14
C ILE A 8 11.24 -0.67 -12.52
N LEU A 9 12.18 -1.43 -13.09
CA LEU A 9 12.70 -1.15 -14.43
C LEU A 9 11.75 -1.60 -15.55
N THR A 10 10.82 -2.49 -15.24
CA THR A 10 9.92 -3.15 -16.21
C THR A 10 8.45 -2.87 -15.94
N ASP A 11 8.08 -2.56 -14.70
CA ASP A 11 6.73 -2.17 -14.32
C ASP A 11 6.35 -0.86 -15.00
N ASP A 12 5.08 -0.74 -15.35
CA ASP A 12 4.54 0.51 -15.90
C ASP A 12 4.71 1.68 -14.91
N TRP A 13 5.04 2.86 -15.44
CA TRP A 13 5.38 4.01 -14.62
C TRP A 13 4.19 4.50 -13.77
N PRO A 14 2.97 4.69 -14.32
CA PRO A 14 1.76 4.94 -13.53
C PRO A 14 1.60 3.99 -12.33
N VAL A 15 1.76 2.68 -12.53
CA VAL A 15 1.64 1.67 -11.46
C VAL A 15 2.74 1.84 -10.40
N THR A 16 3.98 2.11 -10.84
CA THR A 16 5.10 2.37 -9.92
C THR A 16 4.90 3.66 -9.13
N LYS A 17 4.47 4.73 -9.80
CA LYS A 17 4.17 6.03 -9.20
C LYS A 17 3.04 5.90 -8.18
N TYR A 18 1.98 5.16 -8.49
CA TYR A 18 0.89 4.89 -7.55
C TYR A 18 1.39 4.16 -6.29
N LYS A 19 2.22 3.11 -6.43
CA LYS A 19 2.84 2.41 -5.29
C LYS A 19 3.70 3.35 -4.42
N ILE A 20 4.47 4.25 -5.03
CA ILE A 20 5.31 5.24 -4.32
C ILE A 20 4.43 6.23 -3.57
N ASN A 21 3.43 6.79 -4.24
CA ASN A 21 2.50 7.75 -3.66
C ASN A 21 1.74 7.14 -2.49
N TYR A 22 1.19 5.94 -2.65
CA TYR A 22 0.49 5.25 -1.57
C TYR A 22 1.40 5.01 -0.35
N ALA A 23 2.62 4.52 -0.58
CA ALA A 23 3.57 4.31 0.51
C ALA A 23 3.92 5.61 1.25
N TYR A 24 4.06 6.73 0.54
CA TYR A 24 4.42 8.00 1.16
C TYR A 24 3.23 8.70 1.80
N TYR A 25 2.15 8.90 1.04
CA TYR A 25 1.00 9.67 1.47
C TYR A 25 0.05 8.89 2.34
N GLU A 26 -0.20 7.61 2.10
CA GLU A 26 -1.14 6.83 2.92
C GLU A 26 -0.46 6.10 4.07
N MET A 27 0.64 5.42 3.79
CA MET A 27 1.33 4.65 4.84
C MET A 27 2.28 5.51 5.69
N GLY A 28 2.63 6.71 5.24
CA GLY A 28 3.61 7.58 5.89
C GLY A 28 5.03 7.02 5.92
N ILE A 29 5.42 6.26 4.89
CA ILE A 29 6.78 5.72 4.74
C ILE A 29 7.62 6.74 3.96
N ASN A 30 8.69 7.24 4.57
CA ASN A 30 9.56 8.18 3.88
C ASN A 30 10.39 7.54 2.75
N MET A 31 10.87 8.37 1.82
CA MET A 31 11.60 7.88 0.63
C MET A 31 12.87 7.11 0.97
N ARG A 32 13.55 7.46 2.07
CA ARG A 32 14.76 6.76 2.53
C ARG A 32 14.42 5.33 2.95
N LEU A 33 13.41 5.15 3.78
CA LEU A 33 12.95 3.84 4.23
C LEU A 33 12.38 3.03 3.07
N LEU A 34 11.56 3.65 2.22
CA LEU A 34 11.00 3.04 1.02
C LEU A 34 12.10 2.46 0.12
N SER A 35 13.15 3.23 -0.16
CA SER A 35 14.27 2.83 -1.03
C SER A 35 15.11 1.64 -0.52
N ARG A 36 15.05 1.40 0.80
CA ARG A 36 15.75 0.31 1.52
C ARG A 36 14.85 -0.90 1.75
N SER A 37 13.55 -0.75 1.61
CA SER A 37 12.56 -1.82 1.71
C SER A 37 12.48 -2.65 0.41
N LYS A 38 11.68 -3.72 0.44
CA LYS A 38 11.23 -4.45 -0.76
C LYS A 38 9.77 -4.13 -1.11
N LEU A 39 9.19 -3.05 -0.58
CA LEU A 39 7.75 -2.77 -0.71
C LEU A 39 7.31 -2.71 -2.17
N LEU A 40 8.05 -1.97 -3.00
CA LEU A 40 7.72 -1.75 -4.42
C LEU A 40 7.85 -3.01 -5.31
N LYS A 41 8.39 -4.11 -4.76
CA LYS A 41 8.42 -5.43 -5.42
C LYS A 41 7.04 -6.08 -5.45
N TYR A 42 6.18 -5.75 -4.50
CA TYR A 42 4.88 -6.40 -4.37
C TYR A 42 3.83 -5.74 -5.27
N PRO A 43 2.84 -6.51 -5.77
CA PRO A 43 1.70 -5.95 -6.48
C PRO A 43 0.92 -5.01 -5.55
N ILE A 44 0.33 -3.98 -6.14
CA ILE A 44 -0.38 -2.94 -5.38
C ILE A 44 -1.47 -3.53 -4.48
N ARG A 45 -2.23 -4.51 -5.00
CA ARG A 45 -3.22 -5.28 -4.25
C ARG A 45 -2.70 -5.78 -2.91
N LYS A 46 -1.53 -6.42 -2.89
CA LYS A 46 -0.92 -6.93 -1.64
C LYS A 46 -0.55 -5.80 -0.69
N ILE A 47 -0.11 -4.66 -1.22
CA ILE A 47 0.23 -3.48 -0.42
C ILE A 47 -1.03 -2.94 0.28
N LEU A 48 -2.08 -2.68 -0.51
CA LEU A 48 -3.37 -2.17 -0.05
C LEU A 48 -4.01 -3.10 0.98
N THR A 49 -4.17 -4.38 0.63
CA THR A 49 -4.82 -5.36 1.51
C THR A 49 -4.13 -5.45 2.88
N ARG A 50 -2.80 -5.63 2.90
CA ARG A 50 -2.09 -5.80 4.18
C ARG A 50 -2.02 -4.50 4.98
N HIS A 51 -1.91 -3.34 4.33
CA HIS A 51 -1.90 -2.05 5.01
C HIS A 51 -3.29 -1.70 5.57
N LYS A 52 -4.33 -1.62 4.70
CA LYS A 52 -5.71 -1.28 5.10
C LYS A 52 -6.23 -2.23 6.19
N MET A 53 -5.84 -3.50 6.16
CA MET A 53 -6.18 -4.44 7.23
C MET A 53 -5.59 -4.02 8.58
N LEU A 54 -4.28 -3.80 8.65
CA LEU A 54 -3.65 -3.42 9.91
C LEU A 54 -4.17 -2.08 10.42
N GLU A 55 -4.42 -1.14 9.51
CA GLU A 55 -5.00 0.17 9.83
C GLU A 55 -6.40 0.02 10.43
N ARG A 56 -7.31 -0.71 9.77
CA ARG A 56 -8.68 -0.94 10.27
C ARG A 56 -8.73 -1.79 11.53
N SER A 57 -7.73 -2.64 11.76
CA SER A 57 -7.57 -3.38 13.01
C SER A 57 -6.86 -2.57 14.11
N GLY A 58 -6.47 -1.32 13.86
CA GLY A 58 -5.77 -0.46 14.82
C GLY A 58 -4.33 -0.88 15.12
N LEU A 59 -3.75 -1.78 14.31
CA LEU A 59 -2.39 -2.29 14.41
C LEU A 59 -1.39 -1.51 13.55
N TYR A 60 -1.87 -0.58 12.74
CA TYR A 60 -1.05 0.37 12.01
C TYR A 60 -1.67 1.75 12.15
N LYS A 61 -0.84 2.74 12.51
CA LYS A 61 -1.24 4.14 12.54
C LYS A 61 -0.37 4.92 11.57
N LYS A 62 -0.99 5.67 10.67
CA LYS A 62 -0.27 6.61 9.81
C LYS A 62 0.49 7.61 10.68
N PRO A 63 1.83 7.70 10.54
CA PRO A 63 2.64 8.64 11.30
C PRO A 63 2.26 10.09 10.99
N ASP A 64 2.41 10.98 11.97
CA ASP A 64 2.25 12.42 11.74
C ASP A 64 3.28 12.93 10.71
N PRO A 65 2.96 13.97 9.90
CA PRO A 65 3.85 14.46 8.84
C PRO A 65 5.28 14.82 9.30
N GLU A 66 5.43 15.39 10.50
CA GLU A 66 6.75 15.68 11.08
C GLU A 66 7.54 14.39 11.37
N LEU A 67 6.86 13.36 11.87
CA LEU A 67 7.46 12.06 12.17
C LEU A 67 7.92 11.34 10.89
N ILE A 68 7.18 11.47 9.79
CA ILE A 68 7.57 10.95 8.47
C ILE A 68 8.91 11.57 8.02
N GLN A 69 9.08 12.88 8.20
CA GLN A 69 10.29 13.58 7.78
C GLN A 69 11.53 13.17 8.60
N HIS A 70 11.36 12.99 9.92
CA HIS A 70 12.49 12.73 10.83
C HIS A 70 12.83 11.25 11.03
N ILE A 71 11.82 10.40 11.23
CA ILE A 71 11.99 8.99 11.62
C ILE A 71 11.57 8.05 10.48
N GLY A 72 10.51 8.41 9.74
CA GLY A 72 10.08 7.68 8.54
C GLY A 72 9.11 6.53 8.77
N SER A 73 8.68 6.31 10.00
CA SER A 73 7.56 5.46 10.44
C SER A 73 7.28 5.69 11.92
N ASP A 74 6.12 5.24 12.42
CA ASP A 74 5.82 5.15 13.85
C ASP A 74 6.51 3.90 14.44
N ASP A 75 7.20 4.04 15.57
CA ASP A 75 7.88 2.93 16.25
C ASP A 75 6.91 1.87 16.79
N ALA A 76 5.63 2.23 16.97
CA ALA A 76 4.56 1.30 17.33
C ALA A 76 4.11 0.43 16.14
N ASN A 77 4.35 0.86 14.89
CA ASN A 77 3.92 0.11 13.72
C ASN A 77 4.79 -1.13 13.49
N PRO A 78 4.21 -2.24 13.00
CA PRO A 78 4.99 -3.39 12.58
C PRO A 78 6.00 -3.03 11.47
N LEU A 79 7.19 -3.62 11.53
CA LEU A 79 8.21 -3.39 10.52
C LEU A 79 7.73 -3.78 9.12
N ILE A 80 8.05 -2.98 8.10
CA ILE A 80 7.68 -3.23 6.68
C ILE A 80 8.02 -4.67 6.25
N LYS A 81 9.18 -5.19 6.66
CA LYS A 81 9.58 -6.58 6.36
C LYS A 81 8.62 -7.61 6.96
N ASN A 82 8.09 -7.36 8.15
CA ASN A 82 7.13 -8.24 8.81
C ASN A 82 5.76 -8.15 8.14
N ILE A 83 5.38 -6.95 7.67
CA ILE A 83 4.11 -6.74 6.97
C ILE A 83 4.15 -7.38 5.58
N PHE A 84 5.18 -7.22 4.76
CA PHE A 84 5.13 -7.59 3.34
C PHE A 84 6.04 -8.76 2.93
N GLU A 85 7.16 -8.98 3.60
CA GLU A 85 8.11 -10.06 3.26
C GLU A 85 7.77 -11.40 3.94
N SER A 86 6.82 -11.41 4.88
CA SER A 86 6.29 -12.61 5.50
C SER A 86 5.29 -13.34 4.58
N SER A 87 5.18 -14.66 4.74
CA SER A 87 4.08 -15.43 4.14
C SER A 87 2.73 -14.97 4.69
N ASP A 88 1.64 -15.24 3.97
CA ASP A 88 0.29 -14.91 4.46
C ASP A 88 0.04 -15.55 5.83
N THR A 89 0.46 -16.81 6.01
CA THR A 89 0.38 -17.55 7.27
C THR A 89 1.00 -16.79 8.45
N ILE A 90 2.21 -16.28 8.25
CA ILE A 90 2.97 -15.56 9.28
C ILE A 90 2.37 -14.16 9.49
N PHE A 91 2.01 -13.48 8.41
CA PHE A 91 1.37 -12.17 8.48
C PHE A 91 0.08 -12.24 9.30
N ILE A 92 -0.85 -13.12 8.92
CA ILE A 92 -2.17 -13.27 9.55
C ILE A 92 -2.02 -13.57 11.04
N LYS A 93 -1.24 -14.59 11.38
CA LYS A 93 -1.12 -15.06 12.77
C LYS A 93 -0.29 -14.13 13.65
N ASN A 94 0.86 -13.65 13.15
CA ASN A 94 1.85 -13.00 13.99
C ASN A 94 1.78 -11.47 13.92
N VAL A 95 1.32 -10.91 12.80
CA VAL A 95 1.24 -9.45 12.59
C VAL A 95 -0.19 -8.96 12.75
N ALA A 96 -1.13 -9.48 11.95
CA ALA A 96 -2.53 -9.03 11.94
C ALA A 96 -3.36 -9.56 13.12
N LYS A 97 -2.94 -10.67 13.74
CA LYS A 97 -3.65 -11.33 14.85
C LYS A 97 -5.08 -11.75 14.50
N LEU A 98 -5.29 -12.21 13.26
CA LEU A 98 -6.58 -12.65 12.73
C LEU A 98 -6.58 -14.15 12.41
N SER A 99 -7.76 -14.68 12.13
CA SER A 99 -7.95 -15.97 11.47
C SER A 99 -7.76 -15.86 9.94
N PHE A 100 -7.55 -17.00 9.28
CA PHE A 100 -7.48 -17.05 7.82
C PHE A 100 -8.79 -16.64 7.16
N GLN A 101 -9.92 -17.03 7.75
CA GLN A 101 -11.24 -16.72 7.20
C GLN A 101 -11.54 -15.22 7.24
N GLU A 102 -11.16 -14.53 8.33
CA GLU A 102 -11.25 -13.07 8.40
C GLU A 102 -10.34 -12.41 7.37
N PHE A 103 -9.13 -12.95 7.16
CA PHE A 103 -8.23 -12.45 6.13
C PHE A 103 -8.82 -12.59 4.72
N GLU A 104 -9.33 -13.77 4.36
CA GLU A 104 -9.95 -14.03 3.05
C GLU A 104 -11.17 -13.13 2.82
N ALA A 105 -12.06 -13.01 3.82
CA ALA A 105 -13.21 -12.11 3.73
C ALA A 105 -12.77 -10.66 3.49
N PHE A 106 -11.72 -10.21 4.18
CA PHE A 106 -11.18 -8.86 4.01
C PHE A 106 -10.54 -8.66 2.62
N GLN A 107 -9.88 -9.67 2.06
CA GLN A 107 -9.36 -9.57 0.69
C GLN A 107 -10.45 -9.30 -0.33
N LEU A 108 -11.61 -9.94 -0.18
CA LEU A 108 -12.76 -9.73 -1.06
C LEU A 108 -13.33 -8.31 -0.90
N LEU A 109 -13.42 -7.80 0.33
CA LEU A 109 -13.87 -6.43 0.58
C LEU A 109 -12.94 -5.39 -0.07
N ILE A 110 -11.62 -5.56 0.08
CA ILE A 110 -10.64 -4.65 -0.52
C ILE A 110 -10.65 -4.74 -2.05
N GLU A 111 -10.88 -5.93 -2.62
CA GLU A 111 -11.01 -6.06 -4.07
C GLU A 111 -12.16 -5.19 -4.61
N ASN A 112 -13.32 -5.28 -3.95
CA ASN A 112 -14.51 -4.53 -4.35
C ASN A 112 -14.28 -3.02 -4.19
N GLU A 113 -13.67 -2.57 -3.09
CA GLU A 113 -13.32 -1.15 -2.90
C GLU A 113 -12.39 -0.64 -4.01
N ILE A 114 -11.39 -1.44 -4.42
CA ILE A 114 -10.44 -1.04 -5.46
C ILE A 114 -11.14 -0.97 -6.83
N SER A 115 -12.06 -1.89 -7.13
CA SER A 115 -12.83 -1.83 -8.37
C SER A 115 -13.77 -0.62 -8.40
N GLU A 116 -14.44 -0.32 -7.30
CA GLU A 116 -15.33 0.85 -7.20
C GLU A 116 -14.53 2.16 -7.34
N GLU A 117 -13.38 2.29 -6.66
CA GLU A 117 -12.47 3.44 -6.80
C GLU A 117 -11.93 3.59 -8.24
N ALA A 118 -11.76 2.49 -8.98
CA ALA A 118 -11.27 2.52 -10.35
C ALA A 118 -12.37 2.98 -11.33
N ASP A 119 -13.60 2.51 -11.15
CA ASP A 119 -14.75 2.89 -11.99
C ASP A 119 -15.08 4.38 -11.84
N GLU A 120 -14.99 4.94 -10.62
CA GLU A 120 -15.21 6.38 -10.38
C GLU A 120 -14.17 7.28 -11.08
N LEU A 121 -12.91 6.83 -11.21
CA LEU A 121 -11.85 7.58 -11.86
C LEU A 121 -11.93 7.55 -13.40
N ASP A 122 -12.51 6.50 -13.97
CA ASP A 122 -12.74 6.41 -15.42
C ASP A 122 -13.90 7.31 -15.87
N ASP A 123 -14.93 7.50 -15.05
CA ASP A 123 -16.06 8.41 -15.34
C ASP A 123 -15.64 9.90 -15.30
N GLU A 124 -14.79 10.32 -14.36
CA GLU A 124 -14.32 11.72 -14.26
C GLU A 124 -13.39 12.14 -15.42
N ASN A 125 -12.73 11.19 -16.09
CA ASN A 125 -11.83 11.48 -17.21
C ASN A 125 -12.55 11.55 -18.58
N SER A 126 -13.86 11.30 -18.61
CA SER A 126 -14.71 11.45 -19.80
C SER A 126 -15.30 12.85 -19.99
N GLU A 127 -15.16 13.77 -19.02
CA GLU A 127 -15.82 15.08 -19.04
C GLU A 127 -14.94 16.24 -19.57
N ASP A 128 -13.72 15.99 -20.07
CA ASP A 128 -12.81 17.06 -20.53
C ASP A 128 -12.62 17.09 -22.06
N SER A 129 -13.68 16.76 -22.80
CA SER A 129 -13.75 16.93 -24.25
C SER A 129 -15.08 17.57 -24.61
N ASP A 130 -15.16 18.89 -24.51
CA ASP A 130 -15.88 19.79 -25.44
C ASP A 130 -15.92 21.22 -24.85
N ASP A 131 -15.10 22.13 -25.42
CA ASP A 131 -15.52 23.48 -25.84
C ASP A 131 -14.31 24.23 -26.46
N ASP A 132 -14.03 23.92 -27.73
CA ASP A 132 -13.44 24.87 -28.68
C ASP A 132 -14.60 25.63 -29.34
N ASP A 133 -14.82 26.90 -28.97
CA ASP A 133 -15.58 27.90 -29.75
C ASP A 133 -14.96 29.31 -29.56
#